data_AF-A0ABD1DTR1-F1
#
_entry.id   AF-A0ABD1DTR1-F1
#
_cell.length_a   1.000
_cell.length_b   1.000
_cell.length_c   1.000
_cell.angle_alpha   90.00
_cell.angle_beta   90.00
_cell.angle_gamma   90.00
#
_symmetry.space_group_name_H-M   'P 1'
#
loop_
_entity.id
_entity.type
_entity.pdbx_description
1 polymer ?
#
loop_
_entity_poly.entity_id
_entity_poly.type
_entity_poly.pdbx_seq_one_letter_code
_entity_poly.pdbx_strand_id
1 'polypeptide(L)'
;MNFIYILCLDPAFPLYVFERASQRLSPNDAEFVDVIHTDGGLLGYPWPLGHVDFYPNGGVPLQPGCAQQELSKNRWLGVIIGCSHARAWQYFAESLARPRAFLCDRCENSDDSGSATASSNCTMTNEVFMGMFTDRTLRGKYYLSTNPEPPSESQNHMAFPNEKPPPLLMDEDEKPFGHVAFVT
;
A
#
# COMPACT_ATOMS: atom_id res chain seq x y z
N MET A 1 17.08 11.33 14.79
CA MET A 1 17.28 11.04 13.36
C MET A 1 16.13 11.70 12.62
N ASN A 2 16.40 12.37 11.50
CA ASN A 2 15.35 12.92 10.65
C ASN A 2 15.27 12.04 9.40
N PHE A 3 14.18 11.29 9.24
CA PHE A 3 13.98 10.45 8.06
C PHE A 3 13.33 11.29 6.95
N ILE A 4 13.84 11.16 5.73
CA ILE A 4 13.26 11.85 4.56
C ILE A 4 12.03 11.09 4.08
N TYR A 5 12.10 9.76 4.08
CA TYR A 5 11.06 8.90 3.55
C TYR A 5 10.93 7.61 4.36
N ILE A 6 9.70 7.27 4.75
CA ILE A 6 9.35 5.98 5.32
C ILE A 6 8.29 5.33 4.42
N LEU A 7 8.52 4.06 4.10
CA LEU A 7 7.56 3.19 3.42
C LEU A 7 7.16 2.09 4.39
N CYS A 8 5.89 2.02 4.71
CA CYS A 8 5.36 1.01 5.63
C CYS A 8 4.51 0.01 4.86
N LEU A 9 4.85 -1.28 5.02
CA LEU A 9 4.23 -2.38 4.28
C LEU A 9 3.36 -3.16 5.25
N ASP A 10 2.08 -2.81 5.26
CA ASP A 10 1.02 -3.37 6.09
C ASP A 10 1.30 -3.33 7.61
N PRO A 11 1.43 -2.13 8.20
CA PRO A 11 1.86 -1.94 9.59
C PRO A 11 1.07 -2.78 10.59
N ALA A 12 1.73 -3.33 11.60
CA ALA A 12 1.12 -4.20 12.60
C ALA A 12 -0.01 -3.50 13.36
N PHE A 13 -1.16 -4.18 13.43
CA PHE A 13 -2.32 -3.77 14.22
C PHE A 13 -2.33 -4.32 15.64
N PRO A 14 -2.14 -5.64 15.87
CA PRO A 14 -2.04 -6.15 17.22
C PRO A 14 -0.94 -5.42 17.98
N LEU A 15 -1.17 -5.16 19.27
CA LEU A 15 -0.30 -4.38 20.16
C LEU A 15 -0.27 -2.86 19.90
N TYR A 16 -0.60 -2.37 18.71
CA TYR A 16 -0.55 -0.92 18.40
C TYR A 16 -1.92 -0.22 18.40
N VAL A 17 -3.02 -0.97 18.34
CA VAL A 17 -4.39 -0.41 18.33
C VAL A 17 -4.73 0.52 19.50
N PHE A 18 -4.15 0.26 20.68
CA PHE A 18 -4.39 1.07 21.90
C PHE A 18 -3.26 2.06 22.18
N GLU A 19 -2.23 2.08 21.34
CA GLU A 19 -1.06 2.93 21.53
C GLU A 19 -1.32 4.35 21.03
N ARG A 20 -0.66 5.32 21.67
CA ARG A 20 -0.74 6.72 21.26
C ARG A 20 -0.03 6.90 19.93
N ALA A 21 -0.36 7.96 19.20
CA ALA A 21 0.31 8.30 17.93
C ALA A 21 1.85 8.42 18.07
N SER A 22 2.37 8.75 19.27
CA SER A 22 3.81 8.78 19.54
C SER A 22 4.47 7.41 19.74
N GLN A 23 3.69 6.34 19.77
CA GLN A 23 4.10 4.96 20.05
C GLN A 23 3.78 4.01 18.89
N ARG A 24 3.25 4.54 17.78
CA ARG A 24 2.98 3.84 16.53
C ARG A 24 3.42 4.73 15.38
N LEU A 25 3.45 4.19 14.16
CA LEU A 25 3.76 4.99 12.96
C LEU A 25 2.82 6.20 12.87
N SER A 26 3.39 7.34 12.53
CA SER A 26 2.67 8.58 12.27
C SER A 26 3.32 9.38 11.14
N PRO A 27 2.59 10.33 10.53
CA PRO A 27 3.16 11.20 9.51
C PRO A 27 4.33 12.06 10.02
N ASN A 28 4.48 12.23 11.33
CA ASN A 28 5.56 13.02 11.93
C ASN A 28 6.91 12.27 11.98
N ASP A 29 6.94 10.99 11.62
CA ASP A 29 8.16 10.17 11.71
C ASP A 29 9.14 10.41 10.55
N ALA A 30 8.68 11.04 9.46
CA ALA A 30 9.51 11.44 8.32
C ALA A 30 8.89 12.64 7.56
N GLU A 31 9.66 13.24 6.64
CA GLU A 31 9.14 14.27 5.73
C GLU A 31 8.03 13.74 4.80
N PHE A 32 8.11 12.45 4.45
CA PHE A 32 7.07 11.73 3.72
C PHE A 32 6.91 10.30 4.24
N VAL A 33 5.67 9.87 4.41
CA VAL A 33 5.30 8.53 4.93
C VAL A 33 4.24 7.96 4.00
N ASP A 34 4.58 6.83 3.40
CA ASP A 34 3.77 6.04 2.48
C ASP A 34 3.40 4.73 3.18
N VAL A 35 2.12 4.36 3.14
CA VAL A 35 1.64 3.14 3.76
C VAL A 35 0.83 2.32 2.76
N ILE A 36 1.13 1.03 2.67
CA ILE A 36 0.34 0.06 1.89
C ILE A 36 -0.39 -0.85 2.87
N HIS A 37 -1.72 -0.82 2.86
CA HIS A 37 -2.59 -1.65 3.69
C HIS A 37 -3.11 -2.84 2.90
N THR A 38 -2.90 -4.06 3.37
CA THR A 38 -3.36 -5.29 2.71
C THR A 38 -4.06 -6.26 3.64
N ASP A 39 -3.84 -6.16 4.95
CA ASP A 39 -4.45 -7.02 5.97
C ASP A 39 -5.11 -6.24 7.11
N GLY A 40 -5.70 -5.09 6.78
CA GLY A 40 -6.38 -4.19 7.71
C GLY A 40 -7.39 -4.90 8.62
N GLY A 41 -7.19 -4.78 9.93
CA GLY A 41 -8.07 -5.33 10.97
C GLY A 41 -7.76 -6.77 11.39
N LEU A 42 -6.80 -7.44 10.75
CA LEU A 42 -6.32 -8.77 11.15
C LEU A 42 -4.88 -8.70 11.67
N LEU A 43 -3.87 -8.63 10.80
CA LEU A 43 -2.49 -8.32 11.16
C LEU A 43 -2.13 -6.86 10.88
N GLY A 44 -2.73 -6.26 9.86
CA GLY A 44 -2.45 -4.90 9.40
C GLY A 44 -3.33 -3.84 10.05
N TYR A 45 -2.80 -2.64 10.26
CA TYR A 45 -3.47 -1.49 10.86
C TYR A 45 -4.50 -0.95 9.88
N PRO A 46 -5.80 -0.90 10.22
CA PRO A 46 -6.85 -0.60 9.22
C PRO A 46 -6.98 0.89 8.90
N TRP A 47 -6.46 1.78 9.74
CA TRP A 47 -6.64 3.23 9.61
C TRP A 47 -5.40 3.93 9.06
N PRO A 48 -5.55 5.15 8.50
CA PRO A 48 -4.43 5.92 7.99
C PRO A 48 -3.34 6.17 9.03
N LEU A 49 -2.09 5.96 8.64
CA LEU A 49 -0.88 6.21 9.43
C LEU A 49 0.11 7.12 8.70
N GLY A 50 -0.05 7.29 7.38
CA GLY A 50 0.88 8.01 6.52
C GLY A 50 0.42 9.42 6.13
N HIS A 51 1.27 10.03 5.31
CA HIS A 51 0.88 11.15 4.47
C HIS A 51 -0.04 10.67 3.35
N VAL A 52 0.29 9.51 2.78
CA VAL A 52 -0.50 8.78 1.80
C VAL A 52 -0.71 7.34 2.27
N ASP A 53 -1.93 6.84 2.11
CA ASP A 53 -2.31 5.49 2.51
C ASP A 53 -3.01 4.79 1.35
N PHE A 54 -2.43 3.69 0.88
CA PHE A 54 -2.91 2.88 -0.23
C PHE A 54 -3.63 1.63 0.28
N TYR A 55 -4.79 1.34 -0.30
CA TYR A 55 -5.67 0.23 0.09
C TYR A 55 -5.97 -0.68 -1.11
N PRO A 56 -5.00 -1.50 -1.57
CA PRO A 56 -5.25 -2.57 -2.54
C PRO A 56 -6.44 -3.44 -2.14
N ASN A 57 -7.43 -3.53 -3.02
CA ASN A 57 -8.65 -4.32 -2.85
C ASN A 57 -9.40 -3.97 -1.55
N GLY A 58 -9.39 -2.69 -1.17
CA GLY A 58 -9.99 -2.21 0.08
C GLY A 58 -9.07 -2.27 1.29
N GLY A 59 -7.88 -2.86 1.15
CA GLY A 59 -6.83 -2.94 2.17
C GLY A 59 -7.13 -3.84 3.37
N VAL A 60 -8.06 -4.78 3.18
CA VAL A 60 -8.50 -5.76 4.19
C VAL A 60 -8.25 -7.18 3.68
N PRO A 61 -8.19 -8.20 4.57
CA PRO A 61 -8.30 -9.58 4.12
C PRO A 61 -9.70 -9.85 3.53
N LEU A 62 -9.84 -10.73 2.53
CA LEU A 62 -8.80 -11.57 1.94
C LEU A 62 -8.34 -10.99 0.59
N GLN A 63 -7.03 -10.73 0.46
CA GLN A 63 -6.48 -10.25 -0.80
C GLN A 63 -6.62 -11.30 -1.93
N PRO A 64 -6.75 -10.88 -3.20
CA PRO A 64 -6.83 -11.79 -4.34
C PRO A 64 -5.71 -12.85 -4.34
N GLY A 65 -6.05 -14.11 -4.64
CA GLY A 65 -5.11 -15.23 -4.71
C GLY A 65 -4.81 -15.91 -3.37
N CYS A 66 -5.08 -15.24 -2.23
CA CYS A 66 -4.81 -15.83 -0.93
C CYS A 66 -5.73 -17.03 -0.61
N ALA A 67 -7.00 -17.02 -1.02
CA ALA A 67 -7.91 -18.14 -0.79
C ALA A 67 -7.42 -19.47 -1.39
N GLN A 68 -6.90 -19.42 -2.62
CA GLN A 68 -6.38 -20.60 -3.33
C GLN A 68 -5.08 -21.11 -2.71
N GLN A 69 -4.24 -20.19 -2.23
CA GLN A 69 -3.00 -20.54 -1.55
C GLN A 69 -3.25 -21.24 -0.20
N GLU A 70 -4.31 -20.84 0.51
CA GLU A 70 -4.67 -21.45 1.79
C GLU A 70 -5.33 -22.83 1.65
N LEU A 71 -6.19 -23.02 0.66
CA LEU A 71 -6.80 -24.32 0.38
C LEU A 71 -5.78 -25.35 -0.15
N SER A 72 -4.80 -24.92 -0.95
CA SER A 72 -3.82 -25.83 -1.58
C SER A 72 -2.73 -26.32 -0.63
N LYS A 73 -2.45 -25.62 0.49
CA LYS A 73 -1.34 -25.96 1.38
C LYS A 73 -1.70 -26.86 2.57
N ASN A 74 -2.97 -27.17 2.85
CA ASN A 74 -3.41 -27.95 4.03
C ASN A 74 -2.81 -27.45 5.37
N ARG A 75 -2.46 -26.16 5.47
CA ARG A 75 -1.85 -25.57 6.67
C ARG A 75 -2.92 -24.88 7.50
N TRP A 76 -3.60 -25.65 8.34
CA TRP A 76 -4.62 -25.13 9.24
C TRP A 76 -3.96 -24.17 10.26
N LEU A 77 -4.36 -22.90 10.23
CA LEU A 77 -4.08 -21.78 11.15
C LEU A 77 -2.78 -20.96 11.01
N GLY A 78 -1.60 -21.55 10.77
CA GLY A 78 -0.32 -20.80 10.93
C GLY A 78 0.16 -19.97 9.72
N VAL A 79 -0.33 -20.28 8.51
CA VAL A 79 0.00 -19.55 7.25
C VAL A 79 -1.20 -18.78 6.70
N ILE A 80 -2.42 -19.20 7.10
CA ILE A 80 -3.73 -18.62 6.72
C ILE A 80 -3.85 -17.12 6.98
N ILE A 81 -3.10 -16.61 7.94
CA ILE A 81 -3.23 -15.23 8.40
C ILE A 81 -2.21 -14.32 7.69
N GLY A 82 -1.12 -14.87 7.15
CA GLY A 82 0.00 -14.07 6.63
C GLY A 82 -0.07 -13.74 5.13
N CYS A 83 -0.91 -14.40 4.33
CA CYS A 83 -0.90 -14.20 2.88
C CYS A 83 -1.28 -12.76 2.50
N SER A 84 -2.40 -12.25 3.03
CA SER A 84 -2.82 -10.85 2.80
C SER A 84 -1.75 -9.89 3.28
N HIS A 85 -1.18 -10.12 4.47
CA HIS A 85 -0.11 -9.28 5.03
C HIS A 85 1.15 -9.25 4.14
N ALA A 86 1.52 -10.40 3.57
CA ALA A 86 2.64 -10.51 2.64
C ALA A 86 2.39 -9.81 1.29
N ARG A 87 1.14 -9.49 0.92
CA ARG A 87 0.87 -8.81 -0.35
C ARG A 87 1.45 -7.41 -0.42
N ALA A 88 1.55 -6.68 0.69
CA ALA A 88 2.12 -5.33 0.69
C ALA A 88 3.55 -5.30 0.13
N TRP A 89 4.45 -6.18 0.62
CA TRP A 89 5.81 -6.23 0.08
C TRP A 89 5.88 -6.81 -1.34
N GLN A 90 4.96 -7.71 -1.71
CA GLN A 90 4.91 -8.27 -3.06
C GLN A 90 4.51 -7.20 -4.09
N TYR A 91 3.48 -6.40 -3.80
CA TYR A 91 3.08 -5.28 -4.64
C TYR A 91 4.19 -4.23 -4.71
N PHE A 92 4.83 -3.90 -3.58
CA PHE A 92 5.97 -2.98 -3.60
C PHE A 92 7.11 -3.50 -4.49
N ALA A 93 7.50 -4.77 -4.35
CA ALA A 93 8.54 -5.39 -5.17
C ALA A 93 8.20 -5.36 -6.67
N GLU A 94 6.93 -5.59 -7.01
CA GLU A 94 6.44 -5.47 -8.39
C GLU A 94 6.53 -4.04 -8.93
N SER A 95 6.25 -3.02 -8.09
CA SER A 95 6.32 -1.60 -8.48
C SER A 95 7.73 -1.14 -8.88
N LEU A 96 8.78 -1.81 -8.39
CA LEU A 96 10.17 -1.53 -8.76
C LEU A 96 10.42 -1.84 -10.25
N ALA A 97 9.83 -2.92 -10.76
CA ALA A 97 9.97 -3.33 -12.15
C ALA A 97 8.91 -2.68 -13.06
N ARG A 98 7.73 -2.37 -12.50
CA ARG A 98 6.63 -1.72 -13.21
C ARG A 98 6.12 -0.50 -12.43
N PRO A 99 6.72 0.68 -12.64
CA PRO A 99 6.34 1.90 -11.91
C PRO A 99 4.89 2.37 -12.12
N ARG A 100 4.22 1.87 -13.17
CA ARG A 100 2.83 2.19 -13.51
C ARG A 100 1.85 1.03 -13.31
N ALA A 101 2.25 -0.05 -12.63
CA ALA A 101 1.40 -1.25 -12.45
C ALA A 101 0.19 -1.05 -11.52
N PHE A 102 0.22 -0.04 -10.66
CA PHE A 102 -0.73 0.09 -9.56
C PHE A 102 -1.41 1.46 -9.56
N LEU A 103 -2.19 1.74 -10.60
CA LEU A 103 -2.97 2.98 -10.68
C LEU A 103 -4.03 3.02 -9.57
N CYS A 104 -4.15 4.16 -8.91
CA CYS A 104 -5.03 4.34 -7.76
C CYS A 104 -6.05 5.46 -7.97
N ASP A 105 -7.22 5.28 -7.38
CA ASP A 105 -8.25 6.31 -7.26
C ASP A 105 -8.21 6.95 -5.87
N ARG A 106 -8.47 8.26 -5.79
CA ARG A 106 -8.46 9.00 -4.52
C ARG A 106 -9.84 8.97 -3.90
N CYS A 107 -9.96 8.55 -2.63
CA CYS A 107 -11.25 8.49 -1.95
C CYS A 107 -11.17 9.23 -0.61
N GLU A 108 -11.84 10.37 -0.49
CA GLU A 108 -11.77 11.20 0.72
C GLU A 108 -12.74 10.74 1.82
N ASN A 109 -13.86 10.11 1.45
CA ASN A 109 -14.99 9.85 2.36
C ASN A 109 -15.35 8.36 2.51
N SER A 110 -14.42 7.44 2.28
CA SER A 110 -14.63 6.05 2.70
C SER A 110 -14.66 6.06 4.23
N ASP A 111 -15.83 5.79 4.82
CA ASP A 111 -16.00 5.68 6.26
C ASP A 111 -14.85 4.84 6.85
N ASP A 112 -14.34 5.20 8.03
CA ASP A 112 -13.25 4.52 8.77
C ASP A 112 -13.53 3.04 9.11
N SER A 113 -14.61 2.49 8.57
CA SER A 113 -15.16 1.15 8.74
C SER A 113 -14.58 0.10 7.77
N GLY A 114 -13.52 0.42 7.03
CA GLY A 114 -12.74 -0.58 6.29
C GLY A 114 -13.44 -1.25 5.10
N SER A 115 -14.52 -0.67 4.58
CA SER A 115 -15.24 -1.19 3.41
C SER A 115 -15.40 -0.10 2.35
N ALA A 116 -14.30 0.26 1.69
CA ALA A 116 -14.39 0.94 0.40
C ALA A 116 -14.81 -0.08 -0.66
N THR A 117 -16.09 -0.45 -0.68
CA THR A 117 -16.72 -0.78 -1.96
C THR A 117 -16.60 0.48 -2.82
N ALA A 118 -16.17 0.33 -4.06
CA ALA A 118 -15.80 1.39 -5.01
C ALA A 118 -16.90 2.43 -5.37
N SER A 119 -17.93 2.61 -4.53
CA SER A 119 -19.20 3.25 -4.87
C SER A 119 -19.62 4.43 -3.99
N SER A 120 -18.82 4.91 -3.04
CA SER A 120 -19.15 6.16 -2.33
C SER A 120 -17.93 7.08 -2.20
N ASN A 121 -17.81 8.00 -3.17
CA ASN A 121 -16.90 9.17 -3.20
C ASN A 121 -15.41 8.94 -3.56
N CYS A 122 -15.14 8.12 -4.57
CA CYS A 122 -13.80 8.05 -5.18
C CYS A 122 -13.73 8.93 -6.44
N THR A 123 -12.67 9.73 -6.55
CA THR A 123 -12.33 10.48 -7.77
C THR A 123 -11.31 9.67 -8.54
N MET A 124 -11.66 9.30 -9.77
CA MET A 124 -10.73 8.59 -10.64
C MET A 124 -9.49 9.42 -10.90
N THR A 125 -8.31 8.84 -10.73
CA THR A 125 -7.05 9.51 -11.07
C THR A 125 -6.34 8.75 -12.19
N ASN A 126 -5.67 9.48 -13.08
CA ASN A 126 -4.90 8.87 -14.18
C ASN A 126 -3.39 8.90 -13.93
N GLU A 127 -2.94 9.42 -12.79
CA GLU A 127 -1.54 9.80 -12.57
C GLU A 127 -0.98 9.32 -11.22
N VAL A 128 -1.81 8.77 -10.33
CA VAL A 128 -1.34 8.29 -9.02
C VAL A 128 -1.09 6.79 -9.05
N PHE A 129 0.17 6.43 -8.81
CA PHE A 129 0.61 5.04 -8.77
C PHE A 129 1.16 4.70 -7.37
N MET A 130 0.72 3.57 -6.82
CA MET A 130 1.26 3.01 -5.59
C MET A 130 2.63 2.38 -5.83
N GLY A 131 3.58 2.62 -4.92
CA GLY A 131 4.86 1.93 -4.86
C GLY A 131 6.05 2.88 -4.83
N MET A 132 7.22 2.41 -5.27
CA MET A 132 8.49 3.13 -5.10
C MET A 132 8.51 4.56 -5.68
N PHE A 133 7.76 4.80 -6.74
CA PHE A 133 7.76 6.07 -7.47
C PHE A 133 6.56 6.95 -7.14
N THR A 134 5.88 6.70 -6.02
CA THR A 134 4.79 7.53 -5.54
C THR A 134 5.26 8.99 -5.36
N ASP A 135 4.48 9.94 -5.89
CA ASP A 135 4.73 11.37 -5.72
C ASP A 135 4.61 11.75 -4.23
N ARG A 136 5.69 12.31 -3.68
CA ARG A 136 5.82 12.65 -2.26
C ARG A 136 5.01 13.88 -1.83
N THR A 137 4.41 14.59 -2.79
CA THR A 137 3.47 15.68 -2.52
C THR A 137 2.05 15.17 -2.23
N LEU A 138 1.75 13.91 -2.55
CA LEU A 138 0.41 13.34 -2.42
C LEU A 138 -0.02 13.25 -0.95
N ARG A 139 -1.33 13.43 -0.74
CA ARG A 139 -1.96 13.31 0.58
C ARG A 139 -3.32 12.62 0.49
N GLY A 140 -3.61 11.77 1.48
CA GLY A 140 -4.91 11.13 1.68
C GLY A 140 -4.94 9.65 1.31
N LYS A 141 -6.17 9.12 1.18
CA LYS A 141 -6.43 7.69 0.98
C LYS A 141 -6.63 7.36 -0.49
N TYR A 142 -5.99 6.30 -0.94
CA TYR A 142 -6.00 5.83 -2.32
C TYR A 142 -6.36 4.35 -2.39
N TYR A 143 -7.19 3.99 -3.36
CA TYR A 143 -7.71 2.63 -3.52
C TYR A 143 -7.44 2.14 -4.93
N LEU A 144 -7.22 0.84 -5.06
CA LEU A 144 -6.94 0.18 -6.33
C LEU A 144 -7.38 -1.28 -6.27
N SER A 145 -7.52 -1.91 -7.43
CA SER A 145 -7.77 -3.35 -7.53
C SER A 145 -6.52 -4.07 -8.07
N THR A 146 -6.29 -5.30 -7.65
CA THR A 146 -5.17 -6.13 -8.13
C THR A 146 -5.64 -7.53 -8.54
N ASN A 147 -4.85 -8.19 -9.37
CA ASN A 147 -5.06 -9.58 -9.78
C ASN A 147 -4.52 -10.58 -8.73
N PRO A 148 -5.09 -11.81 -8.69
CA PRO A 148 -4.68 -12.85 -7.75
C PRO A 148 -3.28 -13.42 -8.01
N GLU A 149 -2.78 -13.37 -9.23
CA GLU A 149 -1.45 -13.87 -9.60
C GLU A 149 -0.59 -12.74 -10.16
N PRO A 150 0.74 -12.76 -9.96
CA PRO A 150 1.63 -11.86 -10.67
C PRO A 150 1.57 -12.09 -12.19
N PRO A 151 1.55 -11.04 -13.04
CA PRO A 151 1.42 -9.62 -12.73
C PRO A 151 0.15 -9.23 -11.97
N SER A 152 0.31 -8.59 -10.80
CA SER A 152 -0.83 -8.20 -9.96
C SER A 152 -1.54 -6.93 -10.46
N GLU A 153 -1.01 -6.23 -11.45
CA GLU A 153 -1.69 -5.12 -12.16
C GLU A 153 -3.10 -5.50 -12.66
N SER A 154 -4.12 -4.72 -12.29
CA SER A 154 -5.49 -4.88 -12.79
C SER A 154 -5.70 -4.11 -14.10
N GLN A 155 -6.32 -4.77 -15.10
CA GLN A 155 -6.61 -4.17 -16.41
C GLN A 155 -7.82 -3.21 -16.41
N ASN A 156 -8.48 -3.01 -15.26
CA ASN A 156 -9.67 -2.15 -15.18
C ASN A 156 -9.35 -0.65 -15.36
N HIS A 157 -8.08 -0.28 -15.30
CA HIS A 157 -7.60 1.05 -15.69
C HIS A 157 -6.68 0.87 -16.89
N MET A 158 -6.97 1.57 -17.99
CA MET A 158 -6.20 1.44 -19.22
C MET A 158 -4.72 1.76 -18.95
N ALA A 159 -3.87 0.73 -18.99
CA ALA A 159 -2.42 0.90 -18.95
C ALA A 159 -2.02 1.87 -20.07
N PHE A 160 -1.31 2.94 -19.73
CA PHE A 160 -0.60 3.76 -20.73
C PHE A 160 0.68 3.00 -21.09
N PRO A 161 0.71 2.19 -22.16
CA PRO A 161 1.74 1.15 -22.35
C PRO A 161 3.11 1.73 -22.73
N ASN A 162 3.18 3.04 -23.00
CA ASN A 162 4.30 3.68 -23.69
C ASN A 162 4.87 4.91 -22.97
N GLU A 163 4.47 5.18 -21.72
CA GLU A 163 5.08 6.28 -20.97
C GLU A 163 6.34 5.83 -20.25
N LYS A 164 7.46 6.50 -20.55
CA LYS A 164 8.73 6.32 -19.86
C LYS A 164 8.49 6.38 -18.34
N PRO A 165 9.01 5.42 -17.55
CA PRO A 165 8.86 5.47 -16.10
C PRO A 165 9.32 6.84 -15.60
N PRO A 166 8.62 7.44 -14.61
CA PRO A 166 9.11 8.66 -14.00
C PRO A 166 10.56 8.42 -13.58
N PRO A 167 11.47 9.39 -13.79
CA PRO A 167 12.82 9.26 -13.31
C PRO A 167 12.77 8.88 -11.83
N LEU A 168 13.64 7.95 -11.41
CA LEU A 168 13.90 7.74 -9.98
C LEU A 168 14.03 9.12 -9.39
N LEU A 169 13.14 9.48 -8.45
CA LEU A 169 13.35 10.67 -7.67
C LEU A 169 14.73 10.40 -7.05
N MET A 170 15.72 11.17 -7.49
CA MET A 170 17.02 11.26 -6.85
C MET A 170 16.99 12.53 -6.03
N ASP A 171 17.71 12.53 -4.91
CA ASP A 171 17.94 13.78 -4.21
C ASP A 171 18.68 14.76 -5.14
N GLU A 172 18.73 16.05 -4.81
CA GLU A 172 19.46 17.04 -5.64
C GLU A 172 20.95 16.70 -5.84
N ASP A 173 21.46 15.74 -5.05
CA ASP A 173 22.81 15.17 -5.09
C ASP A 173 22.97 13.88 -5.93
N GLU A 174 21.98 13.43 -6.71
CA GLU A 174 22.01 12.15 -7.46
C GLU A 174 22.27 10.90 -6.58
N LYS A 175 21.98 10.98 -5.27
CA LYS A 175 22.08 9.85 -4.34
C LYS A 175 20.75 9.08 -4.33
N PRO A 176 20.78 7.73 -4.25
CA PRO A 176 19.56 6.99 -3.90
C PRO A 176 19.09 7.51 -2.54
N PHE A 177 17.81 7.90 -2.45
CA PHE A 177 17.27 8.51 -1.24
C PHE A 177 17.57 7.66 -0.01
N GLY A 178 18.12 8.32 1.02
CA GLY A 178 18.61 7.69 2.23
C GLY A 178 17.55 6.95 3.03
N HIS A 179 18.01 5.98 3.84
CA HIS A 179 17.31 5.26 4.90
C HIS A 179 15.81 5.03 4.66
N VAL A 180 15.47 4.17 3.69
CA VAL A 180 14.15 3.55 3.62
C VAL A 180 14.01 2.61 4.81
N ALA A 181 13.22 3.01 5.81
CA ALA A 181 12.85 2.13 6.90
C ALA A 181 11.63 1.31 6.46
N PHE A 182 11.80 -0.02 6.37
CA PHE A 182 10.68 -0.94 6.25
C PHE A 182 10.19 -1.28 7.65
N VAL A 183 8.95 -0.90 7.94
CA VAL A 183 8.28 -1.28 9.18
C VAL A 183 7.11 -2.18 8.79
N THR A 184 7.08 -3.37 9.37
CA THR A 184 5.95 -4.31 9.38
C THR A 184 5.35 -4.31 10.76
#